data_AF-A0A847XAT9-F1
#
_entry.id   AF-A0A847XAT9-F1
#
_cell.length_a   1.000
_cell.length_b   1.000
_cell.length_c   1.000
_cell.angle_alpha   90.00
_cell.angle_beta   90.00
_cell.angle_gamma   90.00
#
_symmetry.space_group_name_H-M   'P 1'
#
loop_
_entity.id
_entity.type
_entity.pdbx_description
1 polymer ?
#
loop_
_entity_poly.entity_id
_entity_poly.type
_entity_poly.pdbx_seq_one_letter_code
_entity_poly.pdbx_strand_id
1 'polypeptide(L)'
;GCNTIFSTHYHELTSLEDMHEGIKNIHVEVHEEDDEITFLYRVIEGRSNRSYGINVAKLAHLPKTVIERASQTLNLLESQKENVNLNAESILIEVEPKGYQETKELLDKVDINQMTPMEALMLLSELKEKMGD
;
A
#
# COMPACT_ATOMS: atom_id res chain seq x y z
N GLY A 1 1.44 1.68 -42.56
CA GLY A 1 0.85 1.54 -41.22
C GLY A 1 -0.06 2.72 -40.93
N CYS A 2 -0.93 2.60 -39.93
CA CYS A 2 -1.70 3.71 -39.37
C CYS A 2 -0.94 4.32 -38.17
N ASN A 3 -1.14 5.60 -37.91
CA ASN A 3 -0.61 6.25 -36.71
C ASN A 3 -1.36 5.71 -35.49
N THR A 4 -0.64 5.17 -34.51
CA THR A 4 -1.19 4.52 -33.33
C THR A 4 -0.52 5.05 -32.06
N ILE A 5 -1.30 5.33 -31.03
CA ILE A 5 -0.82 5.58 -29.67
C ILE A 5 -1.30 4.41 -28.81
N PHE A 6 -0.40 3.81 -28.06
CA PHE A 6 -0.69 2.68 -27.19
C PHE A 6 -0.27 3.00 -25.76
N SER A 7 -1.25 3.18 -24.86
CA SER A 7 -1.00 3.40 -23.43
C SER A 7 -1.07 2.06 -22.69
N THR A 8 -0.06 1.74 -21.89
CA THR A 8 0.04 0.45 -21.20
C THR A 8 0.77 0.58 -19.87
N HIS A 9 0.51 -0.39 -18.98
CA HIS A 9 1.24 -0.58 -17.72
C HIS A 9 2.24 -1.76 -17.80
N TYR A 10 2.29 -2.49 -18.91
CA TYR A 10 3.22 -3.60 -19.11
C TYR A 10 4.60 -3.09 -19.54
N HIS A 11 5.58 -3.22 -18.65
CA HIS A 11 6.95 -2.77 -18.92
C HIS A 11 7.64 -3.65 -19.97
N GLU A 12 7.28 -4.93 -20.06
CA GLU A 12 7.83 -5.91 -20.99
C GLU A 12 7.65 -5.47 -22.45
N LEU A 13 6.53 -4.80 -22.75
CA LEU A 13 6.22 -4.30 -24.09
C LEU A 13 7.14 -3.16 -24.54
N THR A 14 7.84 -2.49 -23.61
CA THR A 14 8.81 -1.45 -23.99
C THR A 14 9.98 -2.03 -24.80
N SER A 15 10.27 -3.33 -24.65
CA SER A 15 11.30 -4.02 -25.44
C SER A 15 10.96 -4.12 -26.93
N LEU A 16 9.70 -3.86 -27.34
CA LEU A 16 9.29 -3.91 -28.74
C LEU A 16 9.91 -2.79 -29.59
N GLU A 17 10.29 -1.67 -28.98
CA GLU A 17 11.06 -0.60 -29.65
C GLU A 17 12.37 -1.15 -30.23
N ASP A 18 13.01 -2.08 -29.53
CA ASP A 18 14.27 -2.70 -29.97
C ASP A 18 14.06 -3.77 -31.06
N MET A 19 12.82 -4.26 -31.25
CA MET A 19 12.49 -5.37 -32.16
C MET A 19 11.87 -4.93 -33.49
N HIS A 20 11.28 -3.73 -33.54
CA HIS A 20 10.52 -3.27 -34.71
C HIS A 20 10.81 -1.81 -35.06
N GLU A 21 11.26 -1.58 -36.29
CA GLU A 21 11.38 -0.24 -36.85
C GLU A 21 10.00 0.45 -36.90
N GLY A 22 9.90 1.62 -36.27
CA GLY A 22 8.67 2.44 -36.23
C GLY A 22 7.92 2.40 -34.90
N ILE A 23 8.34 1.57 -33.94
CA ILE A 23 7.90 1.68 -32.55
C ILE A 23 8.83 2.65 -31.83
N LYS A 24 8.25 3.57 -31.04
CA LYS A 24 8.99 4.45 -30.14
C LYS A 24 8.36 4.43 -28.76
N ASN A 25 9.18 4.31 -27.72
CA ASN A 25 8.70 4.43 -26.35
C ASN A 25 8.64 5.91 -25.95
N ILE A 26 7.53 6.27 -25.30
CA ILE A 26 7.35 7.55 -24.63
C ILE A 26 6.72 7.28 -23.27
N HIS A 27 7.01 8.14 -22.29
CA HIS A 27 6.38 8.06 -20.98
C HIS A 27 6.12 9.47 -20.42
N VAL A 28 5.28 9.53 -19.39
CA VAL A 28 5.03 10.77 -18.65
C VAL A 28 6.10 10.93 -17.58
N GLU A 29 6.72 12.10 -17.55
CA GLU A 29 7.76 12.44 -16.59
C GLU A 29 7.19 12.65 -15.19
N VAL A 30 7.93 12.15 -14.21
CA VAL A 30 7.58 12.15 -12.80
C VAL A 30 8.74 12.70 -12.00
N HIS A 31 8.45 13.64 -11.10
CA HIS A 31 9.42 14.16 -10.14
C HIS A 31 9.18 13.52 -8.76
N GLU A 32 10.25 13.05 -8.13
CA GLU A 32 10.23 12.35 -6.84
C GLU A 32 11.13 13.11 -5.88
N GLU A 33 10.56 13.60 -4.77
CA GLU A 33 11.26 14.33 -3.71
C GLU A 33 10.65 13.92 -2.36
N ASP A 34 11.50 13.58 -1.38
CA ASP A 34 11.09 13.24 0.00
C ASP A 34 9.90 12.28 0.12
N ASP A 35 9.87 11.24 -0.73
CA ASP A 35 8.82 10.21 -0.73
C ASP A 35 7.42 10.73 -1.17
N GLU A 36 7.40 11.93 -1.77
CA GLU A 36 6.28 12.53 -2.50
C GLU A 36 6.54 12.53 -4.00
N ILE A 37 5.46 12.40 -4.76
CA ILE A 37 5.50 12.34 -6.22
C ILE A 37 4.69 13.47 -6.82
N THR A 38 5.32 14.19 -7.74
CA THR A 38 4.68 15.20 -8.58
C THR A 38 4.65 14.73 -10.04
N PHE A 39 3.44 14.56 -10.57
CA PHE A 39 3.25 14.27 -11.99
C PHE A 39 3.38 15.55 -12.81
N LEU A 40 4.40 15.63 -13.67
CA LEU A 40 4.70 16.85 -14.44
C LEU A 40 3.85 17.00 -15.70
N TYR A 41 3.04 16.00 -16.04
CA TYR A 41 2.21 15.92 -17.26
C TYR A 41 2.99 16.19 -18.56
N ARG A 42 4.32 16.06 -18.51
CA ARG A 42 5.23 16.23 -19.65
C ARG A 42 5.56 14.86 -20.22
N VAL A 43 5.32 14.68 -21.52
CA VAL A 43 5.70 13.44 -22.22
C VAL A 43 7.14 13.57 -22.70
N ILE A 44 7.96 12.57 -22.37
CA ILE A 44 9.36 12.49 -22.77
C ILE A 44 9.65 11.17 -23.47
N GLU A 45 10.68 11.14 -24.31
CA GLU A 45 11.12 9.94 -25.03
C GLU A 45 11.73 8.90 -24.08
N GLY A 46 11.61 7.63 -24.46
CA GLY A 46 12.17 6.48 -23.73
C GLY A 46 11.14 5.74 -22.87
N ARG A 47 11.61 4.64 -22.28
CA ARG A 47 10.82 3.79 -21.37
C ARG A 47 10.84 4.34 -19.94
N SER A 48 9.74 4.19 -19.20
CA SER A 48 9.73 4.47 -17.75
C SER A 48 10.50 3.38 -17.00
N ASN A 49 11.27 3.75 -15.98
CA ASN A 49 12.12 2.83 -15.22
C ASN A 49 11.46 2.35 -13.92
N ARG A 50 10.28 2.88 -13.57
CA ARG A 50 9.63 2.66 -12.27
C ARG A 50 8.11 2.57 -12.39
N SER A 51 7.52 1.86 -11.45
CA SER A 51 6.07 1.77 -11.24
C SER A 51 5.69 2.55 -10.00
N TYR A 52 4.78 3.52 -10.12
CA TYR A 52 4.41 4.44 -9.05
C TYR A 52 3.13 4.03 -8.30
N GLY A 53 2.74 2.75 -8.34
CA GLY A 53 1.46 2.29 -7.80
C GLY A 53 1.29 2.54 -6.30
N ILE A 54 2.33 2.27 -5.50
CA ILE A 54 2.31 2.53 -4.05
C ILE A 54 2.24 4.03 -3.76
N ASN A 55 2.95 4.85 -4.53
CA ASN A 55 2.94 6.30 -4.38
C ASN A 55 1.56 6.90 -4.73
N VAL A 56 0.92 6.41 -5.80
CA VAL A 56 -0.47 6.77 -6.15
C VAL A 56 -1.43 6.36 -5.04
N ALA A 57 -1.21 5.19 -4.43
CA ALA A 57 -2.01 4.74 -3.30
C ALA A 57 -1.86 5.64 -2.05
N LYS A 58 -0.64 6.13 -1.78
CA LYS A 58 -0.35 7.13 -0.73
C LYS A 58 -1.07 8.46 -1.02
N LEU A 59 -1.02 8.95 -2.26
CA LEU A 59 -1.77 10.14 -2.71
C LEU A 59 -3.30 9.97 -2.59
N ALA A 60 -3.80 8.74 -2.78
CA ALA A 60 -5.21 8.40 -2.61
C ALA A 60 -5.64 8.24 -1.13
N HIS A 61 -4.75 8.50 -0.17
CA HIS A 61 -5.01 8.41 1.27
C HIS A 61 -5.47 7.01 1.73
N LEU A 62 -4.97 5.96 1.08
CA LEU A 62 -5.18 4.59 1.55
C LEU A 62 -4.55 4.38 2.94
N PRO A 63 -5.08 3.44 3.76
CA PRO A 63 -4.58 3.19 5.10
C PRO A 63 -3.07 2.87 5.11
N LYS A 64 -2.32 3.45 6.06
CA LYS A 64 -0.87 3.27 6.18
C LYS A 64 -0.45 1.79 6.23
N THR A 65 -1.22 0.97 6.95
CA THR A 65 -0.99 -0.47 7.07
C THR A 65 -1.02 -1.20 5.71
N VAL A 66 -1.88 -0.75 4.78
CA VAL A 66 -1.97 -1.29 3.41
C VAL A 66 -0.74 -0.88 2.59
N ILE A 67 -0.33 0.39 2.69
CA ILE A 67 0.85 0.94 2.00
C ILE A 67 2.14 0.23 2.45
N GLU A 68 2.29 0.02 3.76
CA GLU A 68 3.44 -0.68 4.35
C GLU A 68 3.52 -2.13 3.87
N ARG A 69 2.40 -2.87 3.90
CA ARG A 69 2.37 -4.27 3.42
C ARG A 69 2.63 -4.37 1.91
N ALA A 70 2.07 -3.46 1.12
CA ALA A 70 2.34 -3.40 -0.32
C ALA A 70 3.83 -3.18 -0.59
N SER A 71 4.48 -2.30 0.18
CA SER A 71 5.92 -2.03 0.07
C SER A 71 6.77 -3.25 0.45
N GLN A 72 6.40 -3.96 1.53
CA GLN A 72 7.06 -5.22 1.90
C GLN A 72 6.91 -6.30 0.81
N THR A 73 5.72 -6.40 0.21
CA THR A 73 5.44 -7.37 -0.86
C THR A 73 6.22 -7.04 -2.12
N LEU A 74 6.32 -5.75 -2.48
CA LEU A 74 7.13 -5.29 -3.60
C LEU A 74 8.60 -5.66 -3.40
N ASN A 75 9.17 -5.39 -2.22
CA ASN A 75 10.55 -5.76 -1.89
C ASN A 75 10.78 -7.28 -2.01
N LEU A 76 9.81 -8.10 -1.61
CA LEU A 76 9.88 -9.55 -1.76
C LEU A 76 9.87 -9.96 -3.25
N LEU A 77 8.98 -9.40 -4.05
CA LEU A 77 8.88 -9.73 -5.48
C LEU A 77 10.10 -9.26 -6.27
N GLU A 78 10.68 -8.11 -5.93
CA GLU A 78 11.90 -7.61 -6.56
C GLU A 78 13.13 -8.43 -6.18
N SER A 79 13.19 -8.92 -4.94
CA SER A 79 14.27 -9.81 -4.47
C SER A 79 14.13 -11.25 -4.97
N GLN A 80 12.92 -11.74 -5.23
CA GLN A 80 12.64 -13.09 -5.74
C GLN A 80 12.63 -13.21 -7.26
N LYS A 81 13.13 -12.22 -8.01
CA LYS A 81 13.20 -12.25 -9.49
C LYS A 81 13.88 -13.49 -10.10
N GLU A 82 14.53 -14.36 -9.31
CA GLU A 82 15.06 -15.65 -9.78
C GLU A 82 14.25 -16.92 -9.40
N ASN A 83 13.34 -16.92 -8.41
CA ASN A 83 12.60 -18.12 -8.02
C ASN A 83 11.25 -17.79 -7.37
N VAL A 84 10.20 -17.59 -8.17
CA VAL A 84 8.86 -17.35 -7.62
C VAL A 84 8.17 -18.68 -7.32
N ASN A 85 8.15 -19.07 -6.04
CA ASN A 85 7.21 -20.06 -5.52
C ASN A 85 6.00 -19.29 -4.96
N LEU A 86 4.92 -19.21 -5.75
CA LEU A 86 3.68 -18.51 -5.41
C LEU A 86 2.86 -19.28 -4.36
N ASN A 87 3.41 -19.50 -3.17
CA ASN A 87 2.59 -19.80 -2.00
C ASN A 87 2.11 -18.46 -1.42
N ALA A 88 1.16 -17.84 -2.12
CA ALA A 88 0.42 -16.70 -1.61
C ALA A 88 -0.51 -17.20 -0.50
N GLU A 89 0.01 -17.38 0.71
CA GLU A 89 -0.82 -17.41 1.90
C GLU A 89 -1.53 -16.06 1.97
N SER A 90 -2.84 -16.08 1.70
CA SER A 90 -3.73 -14.98 2.00
C SER A 90 -3.74 -14.78 3.52
N ILE A 91 -2.84 -13.95 4.01
CA ILE A 91 -2.82 -13.53 5.42
C ILE A 91 -4.00 -12.57 5.61
N LEU A 92 -4.99 -13.02 6.38
CA LEU A 92 -6.09 -12.18 6.87
C LEU A 92 -5.48 -10.99 7.63
N ILE A 93 -5.76 -9.79 7.15
CA ILE A 93 -5.36 -8.57 7.85
C ILE A 93 -6.39 -8.36 8.96
N GLU A 94 -6.07 -8.78 10.18
CA GLU A 94 -6.72 -8.23 11.37
C GLU A 94 -6.29 -6.76 11.45
N VAL A 95 -7.14 -5.88 10.91
CA VAL A 95 -7.00 -4.45 11.15
C VAL A 95 -7.36 -4.27 12.62
N GLU A 96 -6.35 -4.10 13.47
CA GLU A 96 -6.59 -3.77 14.88
C GLU A 96 -7.43 -2.48 14.92
N PRO A 97 -8.60 -2.51 15.59
CA PRO A 97 -9.46 -1.34 15.67
C PRO A 97 -8.74 -0.20 16.40
N LYS A 98 -9.08 1.04 16.05
CA LYS A 98 -8.59 2.22 16.77
C LYS A 98 -8.88 2.05 18.26
N GLY A 99 -7.89 2.33 19.11
CA GLY A 99 -8.00 2.18 20.55
C GLY A 99 -7.70 0.78 21.10
N TYR A 100 -7.29 -0.20 20.27
CA TYR A 100 -6.94 -1.54 20.75
C TYR A 100 -5.80 -1.54 21.78
N GLN A 101 -4.71 -0.80 21.54
CA GLN A 101 -3.60 -0.70 22.50
C GLN A 101 -4.06 -0.15 23.87
N GLU A 102 -4.82 0.96 23.86
CA GLU A 102 -5.26 1.62 25.09
C GLU A 102 -6.24 0.76 25.89
N THR A 103 -7.16 0.08 25.20
CA THR A 103 -8.14 -0.80 25.85
C THR A 103 -7.48 -2.07 26.40
N LYS A 104 -6.48 -2.60 25.71
CA LYS A 104 -5.66 -3.72 26.18
C LYS A 104 -4.85 -3.36 27.43
N GLU A 105 -4.23 -2.18 27.45
CA GLU A 105 -3.52 -1.67 28.63
C GLU A 105 -4.45 -1.41 29.82
N LEU A 106 -5.68 -0.98 29.57
CA LEU A 106 -6.71 -0.86 30.61
C LEU A 106 -7.08 -2.23 31.18
N LEU A 107 -7.31 -3.22 30.32
CA LEU A 107 -7.69 -4.57 30.72
C LEU A 107 -6.59 -5.28 31.53
N ASP A 108 -5.32 -5.09 31.19
CA ASP A 108 -4.19 -5.68 31.93
C ASP A 108 -4.08 -5.16 33.37
N LYS A 109 -4.58 -3.94 33.63
CA LYS A 109 -4.52 -3.30 34.97
C LYS A 109 -5.73 -3.61 35.84
N VAL A 110 -6.73 -4.29 35.29
CA VAL A 110 -8.02 -4.49 35.94
C VAL A 110 -8.08 -5.88 36.58
N ASP A 111 -8.36 -5.93 37.88
CA ASP A 111 -8.64 -7.19 38.59
C ASP A 111 -10.15 -7.43 38.70
N ILE A 112 -10.64 -8.39 37.91
CA ILE A 112 -12.05 -8.79 37.83
C ILE A 112 -12.56 -9.30 39.19
N ASN A 113 -11.70 -9.84 40.05
CA ASN A 113 -12.12 -10.43 41.33
C ASN A 113 -12.24 -9.40 42.45
N GLN A 114 -11.72 -8.18 42.25
CA GLN A 114 -11.72 -7.11 43.26
C GLN A 114 -12.61 -5.93 42.91
N MET A 115 -13.25 -5.95 41.74
CA MET A 115 -14.18 -4.89 41.33
C MET A 115 -15.60 -5.12 41.83
N THR A 116 -16.29 -4.02 42.11
CA THR A 116 -17.72 -4.01 42.36
C THR A 116 -18.50 -4.09 41.04
N PRO A 117 -19.76 -4.57 41.06
CA PRO A 117 -20.61 -4.60 39.86
C PRO A 117 -20.80 -3.23 39.19
N MET A 118 -20.73 -2.14 39.97
CA MET A 118 -20.84 -0.77 39.44
C MET A 118 -19.57 -0.35 38.70
N GLU A 119 -18.39 -0.65 39.24
CA GLU A 119 -17.10 -0.38 38.59
C GLU A 119 -16.97 -1.16 37.29
N ALA A 120 -17.45 -2.41 37.27
CA ALA A 120 -17.51 -3.21 36.05
C ALA A 120 -18.36 -2.53 34.95
N LEU A 121 -19.53 -2.00 35.31
CA LEU A 121 -20.41 -1.29 34.37
C LEU A 121 -19.80 0.02 33.88
N MET A 122 -19.10 0.76 34.75
CA MET A 122 -18.39 1.99 34.37
C MET A 122 -17.24 1.70 33.39
N LEU A 123 -16.43 0.66 33.67
CA LEU A 123 -15.36 0.22 32.78
C LEU A 123 -15.90 -0.18 31.40
N LEU A 124 -17.00 -0.93 31.35
CA LEU A 124 -17.64 -1.32 30.09
C LEU A 124 -18.14 -0.10 29.29
N SER A 125 -18.66 0.92 29.98
CA SER A 125 -19.06 2.17 29.34
C SER A 125 -17.87 2.90 28.73
N GLU A 126 -16.75 2.98 29.45
CA GLU A 126 -15.51 3.64 29.00
C GLU A 126 -14.89 2.91 27.80
N LEU A 127 -14.86 1.57 27.82
CA LEU A 127 -14.40 0.77 26.68
C LEU A 127 -15.26 0.97 25.44
N LYS A 128 -16.58 1.09 25.61
CA LYS A 128 -17.51 1.33 24.51
C LYS A 128 -17.33 2.73 23.89
N GLU A 129 -17.05 3.74 24.70
CA GLU A 129 -16.76 5.08 24.24
C GLU A 129 -15.43 5.12 23.47
N LYS A 130 -14.39 4.46 23.98
CA LYS A 130 -13.07 4.38 23.33
C LYS A 130 -13.03 3.55 22.03
N MET A 131 -13.97 2.62 21.84
CA MET A 131 -14.12 1.84 20.60
C MET A 131 -15.14 2.44 19.61
N GLY A 132 -15.84 3.51 19.99
CA GLY A 132 -17.00 4.04 19.28
C GLY A 132 -16.74 5.03 18.14
N ASP A 133 -15.49 5.38 17.85
CA ASP A 133 -15.02 6.31 16.79
C ASP A 133 -13.92 5.69 15.89
#